data_AF-A0A7W2RZN5-F1
#
_entry.id   AF-A0A7W2RZN5-F1
#
_cell.length_a   1.000
_cell.length_b   1.000
_cell.length_c   1.000
_cell.angle_alpha   90.00
_cell.angle_beta   90.00
_cell.angle_gamma   90.00
#
_symmetry.space_group_name_H-M   'P 1'
#
loop_
_entity.id
_entity.type
_entity.pdbx_description
1 polymer ?
#
loop_
_entity_poly.entity_id
_entity_poly.type
_entity_poly.pdbx_seq_one_letter_code
_entity_poly.pdbx_strand_id
1 'polypeptide(L)'
;MNLTQPFIEQVNVIQSSIKHHLTALGGRFQASENVTRAEFKAFTNTIEQRNISLRALAWVPLISSDSRKAFELALSEEGITESYIKKSTEQGFQRSPNQSQYFPITFIEPLEANKSAVGLDVSTHPPVSASANKAISLKKHVITPLLSLVQQKDKFTGVVVYYPVYKKEFQTNTVLLKGFVEAVFELDLLLVGVHQSLDQNNFTY
;
A
#
# COMPACT_ATOMS: atom_id res chain seq x y z
N MET A 1 -31.51 -15.02 -14.42
CA MET A 1 -30.20 -15.63 -14.12
C MET A 1 -29.76 -15.14 -12.74
N ASN A 2 -29.32 -16.00 -11.82
CA ASN A 2 -28.87 -15.57 -10.49
C ASN A 2 -27.44 -15.00 -10.59
N LEU A 3 -27.31 -13.67 -10.67
CA LEU A 3 -26.01 -13.00 -10.82
C LEU A 3 -25.20 -12.89 -9.52
N THR A 4 -25.78 -13.31 -8.38
CA THR A 4 -25.12 -13.24 -7.08
C THR A 4 -23.91 -14.17 -6.98
N GLN A 5 -23.99 -15.38 -7.56
CA GLN A 5 -22.90 -16.35 -7.50
C GLN A 5 -21.67 -15.91 -8.33
N PRO A 6 -21.81 -15.54 -9.62
CA PRO A 6 -20.69 -14.99 -10.40
C PRO A 6 -20.06 -13.74 -9.77
N PHE A 7 -20.88 -12.88 -9.14
CA PHE A 7 -20.38 -11.69 -8.44
C PHE A 7 -19.46 -12.06 -7.27
N ILE A 8 -19.88 -13.00 -6.41
CA ILE A 8 -19.07 -13.45 -5.28
C ILE A 8 -17.76 -14.10 -5.76
N GLU A 9 -17.83 -14.89 -6.83
CA GLU A 9 -16.65 -15.50 -7.45
C GLU A 9 -15.65 -14.44 -7.93
N GLN A 10 -16.13 -13.39 -8.62
CA GLN A 10 -15.27 -12.32 -9.09
C GLN A 10 -14.62 -11.55 -7.93
N VAL A 11 -15.36 -11.29 -6.84
CA VAL A 11 -14.80 -10.68 -5.62
C VAL A 11 -13.70 -11.56 -5.01
N ASN A 12 -13.90 -12.89 -4.98
CA ASN A 12 -12.90 -13.83 -4.48
C ASN A 12 -11.63 -13.86 -5.35
N VAL A 13 -11.79 -13.81 -6.67
CA VAL A 13 -10.66 -13.72 -7.63
C VAL A 13 -9.86 -12.44 -7.39
N ILE A 14 -10.53 -11.30 -7.23
CA ILE A 14 -9.88 -10.02 -6.93
C ILE A 14 -9.13 -10.11 -5.60
N GLN A 15 -9.77 -10.63 -4.55
CA GLN A 15 -9.14 -10.80 -3.24
C GLN A 15 -7.88 -11.68 -3.31
N SER A 16 -7.95 -12.79 -4.05
CA SER A 16 -6.81 -13.71 -4.25
C SER A 16 -5.66 -13.02 -4.97
N SER A 17 -5.98 -12.27 -6.03
CA SER A 17 -4.99 -11.57 -6.83
C SER A 17 -4.30 -10.45 -6.06
N ILE A 18 -5.04 -9.67 -5.27
CA ILE A 18 -4.46 -8.65 -4.36
C ILE A 18 -3.48 -9.31 -3.37
N LYS A 19 -3.87 -10.44 -2.76
CA LYS A 19 -2.98 -11.18 -1.87
C LYS A 19 -1.71 -11.63 -2.59
N HIS A 20 -1.84 -12.14 -3.81
CA HIS A 20 -0.70 -12.58 -4.62
C HIS A 20 0.23 -11.43 -4.97
N HIS A 21 -0.29 -10.28 -5.42
CA HIS A 21 0.49 -9.09 -5.73
C HIS A 21 1.28 -8.60 -4.51
N LEU A 22 0.62 -8.50 -3.35
CA LEU A 22 1.30 -8.09 -2.11
C LEU A 22 2.31 -9.13 -1.63
N THR A 23 2.04 -10.42 -1.78
CA THR A 23 3.04 -11.45 -1.45
C THR A 23 4.25 -11.39 -2.38
N ALA A 24 4.04 -11.19 -3.69
CA ALA A 24 5.13 -11.04 -4.66
C ALA A 24 5.96 -9.78 -4.38
N LEU A 25 5.30 -8.65 -4.13
CA LEU A 25 5.95 -7.38 -3.78
C LEU A 25 6.71 -7.49 -2.45
N GLY A 26 6.10 -8.12 -1.45
CA GLY A 26 6.76 -8.41 -0.18
C GLY A 26 8.00 -9.30 -0.35
N GLY A 27 7.92 -10.32 -1.21
CA GLY A 27 9.04 -11.16 -1.59
C GLY A 27 10.19 -10.39 -2.22
N ARG A 28 9.90 -9.41 -3.09
CA ARG A 28 10.93 -8.52 -3.66
C ARG A 28 11.68 -7.74 -2.57
N PHE A 29 10.97 -7.14 -1.61
CA PHE A 29 11.62 -6.41 -0.50
C PHE A 29 12.29 -7.33 0.51
N GLN A 30 11.83 -8.57 0.67
CA GLN A 30 12.46 -9.56 1.52
C GLN A 30 13.79 -10.05 0.93
N ALA A 31 13.86 -10.27 -0.38
CA ALA A 31 15.02 -10.83 -1.06
C ALA A 31 16.08 -9.79 -1.47
N SER A 32 15.82 -8.50 -1.25
CA SER A 32 16.67 -7.41 -1.73
C SER A 32 17.15 -6.53 -0.58
N GLU A 33 18.41 -6.14 -0.62
CA GLU A 33 18.95 -5.15 0.32
C GLU A 33 18.47 -3.75 -0.05
N ASN A 34 18.61 -3.38 -1.33
CA ASN A 34 18.19 -2.09 -1.88
C ASN A 34 17.22 -2.30 -3.04
N VAL A 35 16.17 -1.49 -3.08
CA VAL A 35 15.22 -1.41 -4.19
C VAL A 35 15.09 0.07 -4.54
N THR A 36 15.33 0.42 -5.80
CA THR A 36 15.14 1.78 -6.30
C THR A 36 13.68 2.02 -6.71
N ARG A 37 13.28 3.29 -6.79
CA ARG A 37 11.95 3.68 -7.28
C ARG A 37 11.68 3.18 -8.71
N ALA A 38 12.69 3.19 -9.58
CA ALA A 38 12.59 2.67 -10.95
C ALA A 38 12.35 1.15 -10.99
N GLU A 39 13.06 0.39 -10.14
CA GLU A 39 12.82 -1.05 -10.00
C GLU A 39 11.46 -1.36 -9.38
N PHE A 40 11.03 -0.56 -8.40
CA PHE A 40 9.69 -0.66 -7.82
C PHE A 40 8.63 -0.49 -8.91
N LYS A 41 8.72 0.57 -9.72
CA LYS A 41 7.84 0.82 -10.86
C LYS A 41 7.81 -0.32 -11.88
N ALA A 42 9.00 -0.79 -12.28
CA ALA A 42 9.09 -1.90 -13.22
C ALA A 42 8.42 -3.17 -12.68
N PHE A 43 8.62 -3.45 -11.39
CA PHE A 43 8.04 -4.62 -10.74
C PHE A 43 6.52 -4.48 -10.58
N THR A 44 6.01 -3.34 -10.10
CA THR A 44 4.57 -3.10 -9.96
C THR A 44 3.85 -3.21 -11.30
N ASN A 45 4.42 -2.65 -12.37
CA ASN A 45 3.87 -2.78 -13.73
C ASN A 45 3.80 -4.24 -14.22
N THR A 46 4.67 -5.11 -13.70
CA THR A 46 4.71 -6.53 -14.07
C THR A 46 3.64 -7.33 -13.33
N ILE A 47 3.43 -7.03 -12.04
CA ILE A 47 2.46 -7.76 -11.21
C ILE A 47 1.06 -7.19 -11.30
N GLU A 48 0.89 -5.93 -11.72
CA GLU A 48 -0.43 -5.31 -11.85
C GLU A 48 -1.21 -5.93 -13.02
N GLN A 49 -2.34 -6.57 -12.69
CA GLN A 49 -3.24 -7.14 -13.69
C GLN A 49 -4.29 -6.10 -14.09
N ARG A 50 -4.48 -5.92 -15.40
CA ARG A 50 -5.40 -4.91 -15.98
C ARG A 50 -6.87 -5.06 -15.58
N ASN A 51 -7.25 -6.20 -15.04
CA ASN A 51 -8.63 -6.52 -14.61
C ASN A 51 -8.94 -6.08 -13.16
N ILE A 52 -7.95 -5.59 -12.40
CA ILE A 52 -8.16 -5.11 -11.03
C ILE A 52 -7.82 -3.62 -11.00
N SER A 53 -8.84 -2.80 -10.73
CA SER A 53 -8.66 -1.36 -10.55
C SER A 53 -8.04 -1.09 -9.18
N LEU A 54 -6.71 -1.06 -9.12
CA LEU A 54 -5.97 -0.58 -7.96
C LEU A 54 -5.77 0.93 -8.09
N ARG A 55 -5.91 1.64 -6.97
CA ARG A 55 -5.56 3.07 -6.89
C ARG A 55 -4.05 3.25 -6.76
N ALA A 56 -3.43 2.38 -5.98
CA ALA A 56 -1.98 2.36 -5.79
C ALA A 56 -1.46 1.02 -5.23
N LEU A 57 -0.20 0.74 -5.54
CA LEU A 57 0.67 -0.18 -4.80
C LEU A 57 1.78 0.64 -4.15
N ALA A 58 2.10 0.36 -2.88
CA ALA A 58 3.11 1.12 -2.15
C ALA A 58 4.02 0.27 -1.26
N TRP A 59 5.20 0.82 -0.99
CA TRP A 59 6.19 0.34 -0.04
C TRP A 59 6.30 1.32 1.13
N VAL A 60 6.16 0.79 2.34
CA VAL A 60 6.13 1.54 3.59
C VAL A 60 7.18 0.96 4.55
N PRO A 61 8.46 1.37 4.47
CA PRO A 61 9.52 0.87 5.32
C PRO A 61 9.33 1.26 6.78
N LEU A 62 9.90 0.46 7.68
CA LEU A 62 10.15 0.85 9.05
C LEU A 62 11.39 1.74 9.10
N ILE A 63 11.24 2.98 9.54
CA ILE A 63 12.34 3.95 9.71
C ILE A 63 12.49 4.27 11.19
N SER A 64 13.70 4.12 11.75
CA SER A 64 13.99 4.54 13.12
C SER A 64 14.16 6.06 13.23
N SER A 65 14.02 6.61 14.45
CA SER A 65 14.35 8.01 14.74
C SER A 65 15.71 8.45 14.20
N ASP A 66 16.74 7.62 14.40
CA ASP A 66 18.10 7.95 13.98
C ASP A 66 18.26 7.95 12.45
N SER A 67 17.44 7.15 11.75
CA SER A 67 17.47 7.05 10.28
C SER A 67 16.61 8.13 9.60
N ARG A 68 15.78 8.88 10.34
CA ARG A 68 14.85 9.87 9.78
C ARG A 68 15.55 10.89 8.89
N LYS A 69 16.66 11.48 9.34
CA LYS A 69 17.36 12.52 8.57
C LYS A 69 17.93 11.97 7.25
N ALA A 70 18.51 10.77 7.28
CA ALA A 70 19.03 10.11 6.09
C ALA A 70 17.91 9.78 5.09
N PHE A 71 16.76 9.33 5.60
CA PHE A 71 15.57 9.09 4.78
C PHE A 71 15.05 10.37 4.10
N GLU A 72 14.88 11.45 4.87
CA GLU A 72 14.40 12.73 4.34
C GLU A 72 15.37 13.32 3.30
N LEU A 73 16.68 13.15 3.50
CA LEU A 73 17.70 13.55 2.51
C LEU A 73 17.60 12.71 1.23
N ALA A 74 17.48 11.39 1.33
CA ALA A 74 17.34 10.51 0.16
C ALA A 74 16.11 10.86 -0.70
N LEU A 75 14.97 11.20 -0.06
CA LEU A 75 13.80 11.71 -0.81
C LEU A 75 14.13 13.00 -1.57
N SER A 76 14.89 13.90 -0.97
CA SER A 76 15.27 15.16 -1.61
C SER A 76 16.21 14.93 -2.79
N GLU A 77 17.18 14.02 -2.67
CA GLU A 77 18.10 13.63 -3.73
C GLU A 77 17.39 12.95 -4.91
N GLU A 78 16.29 12.23 -4.63
CA GLU A 78 15.39 11.68 -5.65
C GLU A 78 14.46 12.72 -6.31
N GLY A 79 14.53 13.99 -5.91
CA GLY A 79 13.70 15.07 -6.46
C GLY A 79 12.24 15.06 -5.97
N ILE A 80 11.97 14.40 -4.84
CA ILE A 80 10.64 14.43 -4.21
C ILE A 80 10.41 15.80 -3.55
N THR A 81 9.32 16.44 -3.94
CA THR A 81 8.80 17.65 -3.27
C THR A 81 8.20 17.28 -1.92
N GLU A 82 8.38 18.13 -0.89
CA GLU A 82 8.02 17.79 0.49
C GLU A 82 8.75 16.54 1.00
N SER A 83 10.08 16.51 0.83
CA SER A 83 10.99 15.41 1.22
C SER A 83 11.15 15.27 2.75
N TYR A 84 10.04 15.18 3.48
CA TYR A 84 10.02 14.98 4.92
C TYR A 84 8.95 13.97 5.34
N ILE A 85 9.16 13.31 6.48
CA ILE A 85 8.12 12.45 7.06
C ILE A 85 6.99 13.35 7.56
N LYS A 86 5.77 13.11 7.08
CA LYS A 86 4.60 13.97 7.30
C LYS A 86 3.41 13.20 7.86
N LYS A 87 2.54 13.91 8.54
CA LYS A 87 1.24 13.45 9.01
C LYS A 87 0.13 14.21 8.30
N SER A 88 -1.02 13.58 8.16
CA SER A 88 -2.24 14.24 7.67
C SER A 88 -2.95 14.95 8.83
N THR A 89 -3.39 16.17 8.62
CA THR A 89 -4.24 16.94 9.54
C THR A 89 -5.39 17.59 8.75
N GLU A 90 -6.37 18.16 9.47
CA GLU A 90 -7.46 18.92 8.85
C GLU A 90 -6.93 20.07 7.97
N GLN A 91 -5.84 20.70 8.40
CA GLN A 91 -5.16 21.80 7.72
C GLN A 91 -4.24 21.36 6.56
N GLY A 92 -4.13 20.04 6.31
CA GLY A 92 -3.26 19.48 5.27
C GLY A 92 -2.09 18.69 5.85
N PHE A 93 -0.98 18.61 5.11
CA PHE A 93 0.19 17.88 5.57
C PHE A 93 1.06 18.72 6.51
N GLN A 94 1.49 18.11 7.60
CA GLN A 94 2.43 18.71 8.54
C GLN A 94 3.59 17.75 8.80
N ARG A 95 4.74 18.26 9.25
CA ARG A 95 5.85 17.39 9.67
C ARG A 95 5.39 16.45 10.77
N SER A 96 5.76 15.17 10.65
CA SER A 96 5.49 14.17 11.67
C SER A 96 6.27 14.52 12.94
N PRO A 97 5.65 14.42 14.14
CA PRO A 97 6.35 14.66 15.40
C PRO A 97 7.53 13.70 15.59
N ASN A 98 8.35 13.93 16.61
CA ASN A 98 9.39 12.98 16.96
C ASN A 98 8.77 11.69 17.49
N GLN A 99 9.14 10.57 16.88
CA GLN A 99 8.70 9.21 17.22
C GLN A 99 9.92 8.28 17.20
N SER A 100 9.86 7.18 17.95
CA SER A 100 10.91 6.16 17.95
C SER A 100 11.03 5.46 16.59
N GLN A 101 9.89 5.32 15.90
CA GLN A 101 9.74 4.64 14.63
C GLN A 101 8.70 5.36 13.77
N TYR A 102 8.87 5.29 12.46
CA TYR A 102 7.98 5.85 11.45
C TYR A 102 7.70 4.80 10.39
N PHE A 103 6.55 4.93 9.74
CA PHE A 103 6.18 4.13 8.58
C PHE A 103 5.79 5.05 7.41
N PRO A 104 6.75 5.76 6.80
CA PRO A 104 6.48 6.67 5.70
C PRO A 104 6.23 5.91 4.40
N ILE A 105 5.20 6.27 3.65
CA ILE A 105 5.04 5.81 2.26
C ILE A 105 6.26 6.30 1.46
N THR A 106 7.08 5.38 0.98
CA THR A 106 8.37 5.69 0.34
C THR A 106 8.30 5.54 -1.17
N PHE A 107 7.78 4.39 -1.64
CA PHE A 107 7.45 4.18 -3.04
C PHE A 107 5.95 3.99 -3.18
N ILE A 108 5.40 4.54 -4.25
CA ILE A 108 3.98 4.44 -4.58
C ILE A 108 3.82 4.53 -6.10
N GLU A 109 3.03 3.62 -6.67
CA GLU A 109 2.74 3.60 -8.10
C GLU A 109 1.23 3.49 -8.33
N PRO A 110 0.67 4.22 -9.32
CA PRO A 110 1.36 5.17 -10.19
C PRO A 110 1.79 6.44 -9.45
N LEU A 111 3.06 6.83 -9.57
CA LEU A 111 3.62 7.94 -8.80
C LEU A 111 2.90 9.28 -9.06
N GLU A 112 2.66 9.63 -10.32
CA GLU A 112 2.09 10.94 -10.70
C GLU A 112 0.75 11.20 -10.02
N ALA A 113 -0.12 10.19 -9.95
CA ALA A 113 -1.45 10.32 -9.37
C ALA A 113 -1.45 10.26 -7.82
N ASN A 114 -0.33 9.89 -7.21
CA ASN A 114 -0.21 9.58 -5.79
C ASN A 114 0.98 10.27 -5.09
N LYS A 115 1.69 11.17 -5.78
CA LYS A 115 2.93 11.81 -5.31
C LYS A 115 2.77 12.49 -3.95
N SER A 116 1.60 13.05 -3.69
CA SER A 116 1.28 13.71 -2.42
C SER A 116 1.30 12.77 -1.21
N ALA A 117 1.14 11.46 -1.40
CA ALA A 117 1.24 10.46 -0.32
C ALA A 117 2.69 10.16 0.09
N VAL A 118 3.69 10.45 -0.75
CA VAL A 118 5.09 10.18 -0.41
C VAL A 118 5.48 10.95 0.86
N GLY A 119 6.11 10.24 1.80
CA GLY A 119 6.47 10.74 3.12
C GLY A 119 5.36 10.66 4.16
N LEU A 120 4.11 10.33 3.78
CA LEU A 120 3.00 10.21 4.74
C LEU A 120 3.24 9.02 5.67
N ASP A 121 3.28 9.29 6.96
CA ASP A 121 3.50 8.31 8.02
C ASP A 121 2.20 7.64 8.43
N VAL A 122 2.04 6.39 8.03
CA VAL A 122 0.80 5.63 8.25
C VAL A 122 0.52 5.37 9.74
N SER A 123 1.55 5.47 10.59
CA SER A 123 1.40 5.33 12.05
C SER A 123 0.61 6.49 12.68
N THR A 124 0.56 7.64 12.02
CA THR A 124 -0.07 8.87 12.54
C THR A 124 -1.57 8.95 12.26
N HIS A 125 -2.13 7.99 11.52
CA HIS A 125 -3.55 7.94 11.18
C HIS A 125 -4.26 6.78 11.92
N PRO A 126 -5.14 7.03 12.92
CA PRO A 126 -5.53 5.99 13.88
C PRO A 126 -6.20 4.73 13.29
N PRO A 127 -7.18 4.83 12.35
CA PRO A 127 -7.73 3.63 11.70
C PRO A 127 -6.70 2.81 10.92
N VAL A 128 -5.70 3.49 10.37
CA VAL A 128 -4.67 2.88 9.53
C VAL A 128 -3.61 2.23 10.40
N SER A 129 -3.13 2.92 11.43
CA SER A 129 -2.13 2.40 12.36
C SER A 129 -2.64 1.17 13.12
N ALA A 130 -3.92 1.13 13.48
CA ALA A 130 -4.56 -0.04 14.07
C ALA A 130 -4.50 -1.28 13.15
N SER A 131 -4.83 -1.12 11.86
CA SER A 131 -4.76 -2.20 10.88
C SER A 131 -3.32 -2.62 10.56
N ALA A 132 -2.39 -1.67 10.47
CA ALA A 132 -0.97 -1.95 10.26
C ALA A 132 -0.39 -2.77 11.44
N ASN A 133 -0.67 -2.37 12.69
CA ASN A 133 -0.27 -3.10 13.88
C ASN A 133 -0.89 -4.51 13.94
N LYS A 134 -2.16 -4.65 13.55
CA LYS A 134 -2.82 -5.95 13.43
C LYS A 134 -2.15 -6.82 12.36
N ALA A 135 -1.74 -6.24 11.23
CA ALA A 135 -1.00 -6.95 10.20
C ALA A 135 0.33 -7.49 10.75
N ILE A 136 1.10 -6.68 11.48
CA ILE A 136 2.36 -7.10 12.15
C ILE A 136 2.09 -8.25 13.12
N SER A 137 1.09 -8.10 14.00
CA SER A 137 0.79 -9.10 15.04
C SER A 137 0.39 -10.45 14.43
N LEU A 138 -0.41 -10.43 13.36
CA LEU A 138 -0.91 -11.64 12.72
C LEU A 138 0.07 -12.22 11.67
N LYS A 139 1.05 -11.45 11.20
CA LYS A 139 1.93 -11.78 10.07
C LYS A 139 1.16 -12.16 8.80
N LYS A 140 0.04 -11.48 8.56
CA LYS A 140 -0.93 -11.78 7.49
C LYS A 140 -1.44 -10.51 6.82
N HIS A 141 -2.07 -10.67 5.66
CA HIS A 141 -2.80 -9.58 5.00
C HIS A 141 -3.94 -9.08 5.89
N VAL A 142 -4.03 -7.77 6.08
CA VAL A 142 -5.11 -7.12 6.85
C VAL A 142 -5.64 -5.93 6.08
N ILE A 143 -6.96 -5.86 5.95
CA ILE A 143 -7.66 -4.72 5.35
C ILE A 143 -8.02 -3.67 6.41
N THR A 144 -8.01 -2.39 6.05
CA THR A 144 -8.52 -1.31 6.89
C THR A 144 -10.05 -1.27 6.91
N PRO A 145 -10.66 -0.60 7.91
CA PRO A 145 -11.97 0.02 7.72
C PRO A 145 -11.97 0.97 6.51
N LEU A 146 -13.16 1.39 6.08
CA LEU A 146 -13.30 2.47 5.10
C LEU A 146 -12.64 3.75 5.64
N LEU A 147 -12.00 4.49 4.75
CA LEU A 147 -11.34 5.76 5.05
C LEU A 147 -11.40 6.72 3.85
N SER A 148 -11.30 8.02 4.14
CA SER A 148 -11.06 9.01 3.09
C SER A 148 -9.58 8.96 2.71
N LEU A 149 -9.30 8.76 1.43
CA LEU A 149 -7.93 8.86 0.92
C LEU A 149 -7.48 10.31 1.01
N VAL A 150 -6.19 10.54 1.25
CA VAL A 150 -5.71 11.92 1.46
C VAL A 150 -5.89 12.80 0.21
N GLN A 151 -5.98 12.17 -0.96
CA GLN A 151 -6.26 12.82 -2.23
C GLN A 151 -7.77 13.06 -2.48
N GLN A 152 -8.66 12.48 -1.67
CA GLN A 152 -10.12 12.51 -1.85
C GLN A 152 -10.82 12.69 -0.49
N LYS A 153 -10.70 13.89 0.10
CA LYS A 153 -11.33 14.18 1.39
C LYS A 153 -12.86 14.03 1.37
N ASP A 154 -13.48 14.25 0.21
CA ASP A 154 -14.93 14.19 0.00
C ASP A 154 -15.46 12.77 -0.29
N LYS A 155 -14.59 11.75 -0.29
CA LYS A 155 -14.95 10.37 -0.65
C LYS A 155 -14.49 9.39 0.41
N PHE A 156 -15.42 8.63 1.00
CA PHE A 156 -15.17 7.66 2.06
C PHE A 156 -15.35 6.21 1.57
N THR A 157 -14.69 5.87 0.46
CA THR A 157 -14.74 4.52 -0.13
C THR A 157 -13.37 3.84 -0.20
N GLY A 158 -12.33 4.52 0.28
CA GLY A 158 -10.97 3.99 0.26
C GLY A 158 -10.76 2.89 1.29
N VAL A 159 -10.01 1.87 0.90
CA VAL A 159 -9.48 0.85 1.79
C VAL A 159 -8.04 0.53 1.43
N VAL A 160 -7.28 0.09 2.42
CA VAL A 160 -5.89 -0.31 2.26
C VAL A 160 -5.72 -1.74 2.77
N VAL A 161 -5.05 -2.58 1.98
CA VAL A 161 -4.63 -3.92 2.42
C VAL A 161 -3.14 -3.90 2.69
N TYR A 162 -2.76 -4.17 3.94
CA TYR A 162 -1.37 -4.25 4.40
C TYR A 162 -0.88 -5.70 4.39
N TYR A 163 0.36 -5.90 3.98
CA TYR A 163 1.09 -7.15 4.19
C TYR A 163 2.48 -6.86 4.77
N PRO A 164 2.80 -7.37 5.98
CA PRO A 164 4.07 -7.07 6.64
C PRO A 164 5.23 -7.84 6.00
N VAL A 165 6.38 -7.18 5.85
CA VAL A 165 7.59 -7.75 5.26
C VAL A 165 8.67 -7.85 6.33
N TYR A 166 9.28 -9.04 6.44
CA TYR A 166 10.32 -9.32 7.43
C TYR A 166 11.63 -9.73 6.76
N LYS A 167 12.76 -9.36 7.36
CA LYS A 167 14.09 -9.90 7.06
C LYS A 167 14.39 -11.01 8.04
N LYS A 168 14.86 -12.16 7.54
CA LYS A 168 15.47 -13.19 8.37
C LYS A 168 16.97 -13.03 8.35
N GLU A 169 17.56 -12.78 9.50
CA GLU A 169 19.01 -12.83 9.68
C GLU A 169 19.43 -14.27 9.97
N PHE A 170 20.20 -14.86 9.06
CA PHE A 170 20.60 -16.26 9.19
C PHE A 170 21.61 -16.51 10.31
N GLN A 171 22.47 -15.53 10.62
CA GLN A 171 23.50 -15.66 11.64
C GLN A 171 22.92 -15.66 13.06
N THR A 172 21.94 -14.79 13.32
CA THR A 172 21.32 -14.61 14.64
C THR A 172 20.00 -15.38 14.78
N ASN A 173 19.50 -15.96 13.68
CA ASN A 173 18.15 -16.51 13.53
C ASN A 173 17.04 -15.52 13.95
N THR A 174 17.31 -14.22 13.82
CA THR A 174 16.37 -13.16 14.19
C THR A 174 15.47 -12.81 13.00
N VAL A 175 14.19 -12.54 13.28
CA VAL A 175 13.23 -12.06 12.29
C VAL A 175 12.88 -10.61 12.60
N LEU A 176 13.30 -9.70 11.74
CA LEU A 176 13.14 -8.26 11.91
C LEU A 176 12.12 -7.71 10.92
N LEU A 177 11.24 -6.82 11.37
CA LEU A 177 10.30 -6.13 10.50
C LEU A 177 11.07 -5.15 9.60
N LYS A 178 10.89 -5.23 8.28
CA LYS A 178 11.39 -4.24 7.31
C LYS A 178 10.37 -3.14 7.04
N GLY A 179 9.07 -3.43 7.17
CA GLY A 179 7.98 -2.51 6.83
C GLY A 179 6.78 -3.27 6.28
N PHE A 180 6.03 -2.61 5.41
CA PHE A 180 4.83 -3.13 4.75
C PHE A 180 4.86 -2.90 3.26
N VAL A 181 4.23 -3.81 2.54
CA VAL A 181 3.68 -3.51 1.22
C VAL A 181 2.18 -3.31 1.36
N GLU A 182 1.62 -2.39 0.59
CA GLU A 182 0.20 -2.08 0.64
C GLU A 182 -0.43 -1.97 -0.74
N ALA A 183 -1.72 -2.29 -0.81
CA ALA A 183 -2.57 -2.05 -1.97
C ALA A 183 -3.73 -1.15 -1.55
N VAL A 184 -3.94 -0.08 -2.32
CA VAL A 184 -5.02 0.89 -2.10
C VAL A 184 -6.06 0.70 -3.19
N PHE A 185 -7.33 0.65 -2.82
CA PHE A 185 -8.44 0.63 -3.78
C PHE A 185 -9.66 1.38 -3.24
N GLU A 186 -10.49 1.81 -4.17
CA GLU A 186 -11.77 2.45 -3.90
C GLU A 186 -12.86 1.39 -4.09
N LEU A 187 -13.58 1.06 -3.02
CA LEU A 187 -14.50 -0.07 -3.01
C LEU A 187 -15.64 0.12 -4.02
N ASP A 188 -16.10 1.34 -4.24
CA ASP A 188 -17.11 1.66 -5.24
C ASP A 188 -16.61 1.40 -6.67
N LEU A 189 -15.38 1.79 -7.01
CA LEU A 189 -14.80 1.52 -8.33
C LEU A 189 -14.56 0.02 -8.56
N LEU A 190 -14.13 -0.69 -7.51
CA LEU A 190 -13.98 -2.14 -7.55
C LEU A 190 -15.33 -2.81 -7.86
N LEU A 191 -16.39 -2.40 -7.17
CA LEU A 191 -17.73 -2.95 -7.37
C LEU A 191 -18.31 -2.64 -8.76
N VAL A 192 -18.07 -1.44 -9.28
CA VAL A 192 -18.42 -1.08 -10.67
C VAL A 192 -17.67 -1.97 -11.66
N GLY A 193 -16.37 -2.20 -11.44
CA GLY A 193 -15.56 -3.08 -12.29
C GLY A 193 -16.05 -4.53 -12.28
N VAL A 194 -16.46 -5.05 -11.11
CA VAL A 194 -17.08 -6.38 -11.00
C VAL A 194 -18.35 -6.43 -11.83
N HIS A 195 -19.26 -5.46 -11.68
CA HIS A 195 -20.52 -5.42 -12.43
C HIS A 195 -20.27 -5.43 -13.94
N GLN A 196 -19.38 -4.55 -14.44
CA GLN A 196 -19.07 -4.46 -15.87
C GLN A 196 -18.46 -5.76 -16.42
N SER A 197 -17.61 -6.44 -15.65
CA SER A 197 -17.01 -7.71 -16.08
C SER A 197 -18.06 -8.82 -16.26
N LEU A 198 -19.12 -8.82 -15.44
CA LEU A 198 -20.20 -9.78 -15.54
C LEU A 198 -21.09 -9.49 -16.75
N ASP A 199 -21.34 -8.21 -17.06
CA ASP A 199 -22.11 -7.82 -18.23
C ASP A 199 -21.40 -8.22 -19.53
N GLN A 200 -20.08 -8.02 -19.61
CA GLN A 200 -19.30 -8.35 -20.81
C GLN A 200 -19.22 -9.87 -21.08
N ASN A 201 -19.16 -10.69 -20.04
CA ASN A 201 -19.14 -12.15 -20.18
C ASN A 201 -20.50 -12.73 -20.64
N ASN A 202 -21.58 -11.95 -20.58
CA ASN A 202 -22.91 -12.38 -21.03
C ASN A 202 -23.15 -12.19 -22.55
N PHE A 203 -22.22 -11.59 -23.30
CA PHE A 203 -22.36 -11.32 -24.74
C PHE A 203 -21.50 -12.21 -25.66
N THR A 204 -20.84 -13.23 -25.11
CA THR A 204 -20.15 -14.26 -25.90
C THR A 204 -21.01 -15.52 -26.04
N TYR A 205 -21.95 -15.49 -26.99
CA TYR A 205 -22.58 -16.68 -27.59
C TYR A 205 -22.86 -16.42 -29.07
#